data_AF-A0A840SA82-F1
#
_entry.id   AF-A0A840SA82-F1
#
_cell.length_a   1.000
_cell.length_b   1.000
_cell.length_c   1.000
_cell.angle_alpha   90.00
_cell.angle_beta   90.00
_cell.angle_gamma   90.00
#
_symmetry.space_group_name_H-M   'P 1'
#
loop_
_entity.id
_entity.type
_entity.pdbx_description
1 polymer ?
#
loop_
_entity_poly.entity_id
_entity_poly.type
_entity_poly.pdbx_seq_one_letter_code
_entity_poly.pdbx_strand_id
1 'polypeptide(L)'
;MLKEEAARRSEMCRDSFAPGPCPGATPAPLNPDPNAFGLHKWNNRWFKVPREYHSTIGMTFYWPSKNPSAKGPAKPLGTDWPIELYIRSYDIPPELRGYRAIEAAERDQRIIRRETVRPGLDRVEYFPLHPFTGERSSMPVTEYVATERRDPEGQLPIFRCKKNLSNPSQGGGGAGFMWRDGILVEVLIRGGNLCDDWPELFDEVTRVLNLIQKV
;
A
#
# COMPACT_ATOMS: atom_id res chain seq x y z
N MET A 1 27.79 17.32 9.50
CA MET A 1 28.00 17.40 8.04
C MET A 1 28.33 16.06 7.38
N LEU A 2 29.56 15.50 7.46
CA LEU A 2 29.91 14.25 6.73
C LEU A 2 29.09 13.00 7.13
N LYS A 3 28.73 12.85 8.42
CA LYS A 3 27.91 11.73 8.91
C LYS A 3 26.44 11.84 8.48
N GLU A 4 25.88 13.04 8.49
CA GLU A 4 24.49 13.30 8.05
C GLU A 4 24.35 13.12 6.54
N GLU A 5 25.36 13.54 5.78
CA GLU A 5 25.36 13.34 4.33
C GLU A 5 25.54 11.86 3.96
N ALA A 6 26.33 11.10 4.73
CA ALA A 6 26.45 9.65 4.58
C ALA A 6 25.16 8.91 4.96
N ALA A 7 24.47 9.33 6.02
CA ALA A 7 23.17 8.78 6.41
C ALA A 7 22.11 9.03 5.33
N ARG A 8 22.00 10.28 4.84
CA ARG A 8 21.09 10.67 3.76
C ARG A 8 21.39 9.91 2.46
N ARG A 9 22.67 9.70 2.13
CA ARG A 9 23.05 8.86 0.98
C ARG A 9 22.67 7.41 1.18
N SER A 10 22.92 6.83 2.35
CA SER A 10 22.51 5.44 2.66
C SER A 10 20.99 5.25 2.54
N GLU A 11 20.21 6.26 2.94
CA GLU A 11 18.75 6.28 2.85
C GLU A 11 18.28 6.31 1.37
N MET A 12 18.84 7.21 0.55
CA MET A 12 18.56 7.29 -0.89
C MET A 12 18.89 5.99 -1.65
N CYS A 13 19.77 5.16 -1.10
CA CYS A 13 20.28 3.95 -1.73
C CYS A 13 19.56 2.66 -1.35
N ARG A 14 18.56 2.73 -0.45
CA ARG A 14 17.82 1.54 0.04
C ARG A 14 17.01 0.85 -1.06
N ASP A 15 16.44 1.66 -1.95
CA ASP A 15 15.59 1.23 -3.06
C ASP A 15 16.25 1.42 -4.44
N SER A 16 17.44 2.05 -4.48
CA SER A 16 18.12 2.39 -5.74
C SER A 16 18.73 1.16 -6.42
N PHE A 17 18.49 1.07 -7.74
CA PHE A 17 19.03 0.04 -8.65
C PHE A 17 20.36 0.45 -9.30
N ALA A 18 20.75 1.73 -9.25
CA ALA A 18 21.79 2.29 -10.11
C ALA A 18 23.23 2.12 -9.55
N PRO A 19 24.25 1.93 -10.42
CA PRO A 19 25.66 2.06 -10.08
C PRO A 19 26.01 3.54 -9.94
N GLY A 20 25.46 4.21 -8.93
CA GLY A 20 25.80 5.56 -8.49
C GLY A 20 26.53 5.51 -7.15
N PRO A 21 26.54 6.57 -6.33
CA PRO A 21 27.25 6.59 -5.03
C PRO A 21 26.65 5.63 -3.98
N CYS A 22 25.73 4.77 -4.39
CA CYS A 22 25.08 3.73 -3.61
C CYS A 22 25.92 2.45 -3.61
N PRO A 23 26.61 2.12 -2.49
CA PRO A 23 27.30 0.85 -2.38
C PRO A 23 26.26 -0.28 -2.31
N GLY A 24 26.36 -1.22 -3.23
CA GLY A 24 25.49 -2.38 -3.31
C GLY A 24 25.53 -2.90 -4.72
N ALA A 25 26.54 -3.70 -5.03
CA ALA A 25 26.57 -4.43 -6.29
C ALA A 25 25.25 -5.21 -6.43
N THR A 26 24.62 -5.12 -7.60
CA THR A 26 23.63 -6.13 -8.01
C THR A 26 24.27 -7.50 -7.75
N PRO A 27 23.63 -8.41 -6.99
CA PRO A 27 24.22 -9.72 -6.75
C PRO A 27 24.49 -10.37 -8.11
N ALA A 28 25.76 -10.67 -8.41
CA ALA A 28 26.14 -11.29 -9.67
C ALA A 28 25.64 -12.75 -9.74
N PRO A 29 25.27 -13.21 -10.94
CA PRO A 29 23.98 -12.91 -11.52
C PRO A 29 22.89 -13.70 -10.79
N LEU A 30 22.00 -13.00 -10.09
CA LEU A 30 20.63 -13.49 -10.13
C LEU A 30 20.20 -13.33 -11.56
N ASN A 31 20.14 -14.46 -12.27
CA ASN A 31 19.59 -14.54 -13.61
C ASN A 31 18.15 -15.01 -13.45
N PRO A 32 17.22 -14.20 -12.88
CA PRO A 32 15.82 -14.53 -13.05
C PRO A 32 15.58 -14.58 -14.57
N ASP A 33 14.77 -15.53 -15.03
CA ASP A 33 14.28 -15.48 -16.39
C ASP A 33 13.76 -14.04 -16.64
N PRO A 34 14.43 -13.26 -17.52
CA PRO A 34 14.10 -11.85 -17.70
C PRO A 34 12.73 -11.70 -18.38
N ASN A 35 12.08 -12.77 -18.81
CA ASN A 35 10.70 -12.73 -19.28
C ASN A 35 9.70 -13.00 -18.14
N ALA A 36 10.12 -13.67 -17.07
CA ALA A 36 9.26 -14.03 -15.95
C ALA A 36 9.32 -13.00 -14.79
N PHE A 37 10.50 -12.47 -14.47
CA PHE A 37 10.67 -11.57 -13.30
C PHE A 37 11.46 -10.28 -13.60
N GLY A 38 11.10 -9.22 -12.87
CA GLY A 38 11.91 -8.03 -12.65
C GLY A 38 12.65 -8.15 -11.32
N LEU A 39 13.79 -7.47 -11.19
CA LEU A 39 14.59 -7.45 -9.97
C LEU A 39 14.42 -6.10 -9.29
N HIS A 40 13.98 -6.10 -8.03
CA HIS A 40 13.78 -4.89 -7.23
C HIS A 40 14.60 -4.96 -5.95
N LYS A 41 15.03 -3.79 -5.49
CA LYS A 41 15.69 -3.63 -4.19
C LYS A 41 14.76 -2.85 -3.28
N TRP A 42 14.46 -3.40 -2.10
CA TRP A 42 13.73 -2.71 -1.05
C TRP A 42 14.39 -2.96 0.30
N ASN A 43 14.60 -1.91 1.06
CA ASN A 43 15.23 -1.92 2.38
C ASN A 43 16.54 -2.72 2.38
N ASN A 44 17.40 -2.45 1.39
CA ASN A 44 18.67 -3.16 1.17
C ASN A 44 18.58 -4.67 0.92
N ARG A 45 17.40 -5.17 0.57
CA ARG A 45 17.16 -6.58 0.23
C ARG A 45 16.69 -6.68 -1.21
N TRP A 46 17.10 -7.75 -1.90
CA TRP A 46 16.75 -7.99 -3.29
C TRP A 46 15.54 -8.91 -3.41
N PHE A 47 14.69 -8.64 -4.40
CA PHE A 47 13.43 -9.34 -4.62
C PHE A 47 13.18 -9.58 -6.11
N LYS A 48 12.67 -10.76 -6.43
CA LYS A 48 12.12 -11.07 -7.76
C LYS A 48 10.63 -10.76 -7.74
N VAL A 49 10.20 -9.91 -8.67
CA VAL A 49 8.81 -9.48 -8.84
C VAL A 49 8.31 -10.03 -10.18
N PRO A 50 7.16 -10.72 -10.25
CA PRO A 50 6.66 -11.22 -11.52
C PRO A 50 6.40 -10.06 -12.50
N ARG A 51 6.94 -10.15 -13.72
CA ARG A 51 6.88 -9.04 -14.70
C ARG A 51 5.47 -8.67 -15.10
N GLU A 52 4.55 -9.62 -15.09
CA GLU A 52 3.15 -9.39 -15.44
C GLU A 52 2.44 -8.40 -14.50
N TYR A 53 2.93 -8.24 -13.27
CA TYR A 53 2.45 -7.25 -12.32
C TYR A 53 3.32 -5.99 -12.28
N HIS A 54 4.46 -5.97 -12.97
CA HIS A 54 5.41 -4.86 -12.88
C HIS A 54 4.84 -3.57 -13.47
N SER A 55 4.95 -2.47 -12.73
CA SER A 55 4.64 -1.13 -13.22
C SER A 55 5.80 -0.17 -12.92
N THR A 56 5.84 0.97 -13.59
CA THR A 56 6.93 1.97 -13.46
C THR A 56 7.21 2.38 -12.01
N ILE A 57 6.22 2.27 -11.13
CA ILE A 57 6.23 2.79 -9.76
C ILE A 57 5.98 1.70 -8.70
N GLY A 58 5.91 0.43 -9.09
CA GLY A 58 5.68 -0.69 -8.18
C GLY A 58 5.03 -1.88 -8.87
N MET A 59 3.85 -2.29 -8.38
CA MET A 59 3.05 -3.36 -8.97
C MET A 59 1.63 -2.90 -9.28
N THR A 60 0.99 -3.50 -10.28
CA THR A 60 -0.38 -3.15 -10.65
C THR A 60 -1.18 -4.37 -11.13
N PHE A 61 -2.44 -4.43 -10.73
CA PHE A 61 -3.41 -5.41 -11.21
C PHE A 61 -4.79 -4.77 -11.32
N TYR A 62 -5.73 -5.46 -11.98
CA TYR A 62 -7.10 -5.00 -12.14
C TYR A 62 -8.05 -5.67 -11.16
N TRP A 63 -9.00 -4.92 -10.61
CA TRP A 63 -10.07 -5.45 -9.76
C TRP A 63 -11.44 -5.17 -10.39
N PRO A 64 -12.39 -6.13 -10.39
CA PRO A 64 -12.36 -7.44 -9.73
C PRO A 64 -11.79 -8.60 -10.56
N SER A 65 -11.34 -8.37 -11.79
CA SER A 65 -10.82 -9.46 -12.65
C SER A 65 -9.55 -10.14 -12.13
N LYS A 66 -8.80 -9.48 -11.23
CA LYS A 66 -7.53 -9.94 -10.64
C LYS A 66 -6.41 -10.13 -11.66
N ASN A 67 -6.59 -9.59 -12.87
CA ASN A 67 -5.62 -9.74 -13.94
C ASN A 67 -4.39 -8.84 -13.70
N PRO A 68 -3.17 -9.34 -13.93
CA PRO A 68 -1.97 -8.51 -13.94
C PRO A 68 -2.08 -7.40 -14.99
N SER A 69 -1.62 -6.18 -14.68
CA SER A 69 -1.80 -5.06 -15.62
C SER A 69 -0.90 -5.11 -16.86
N ALA A 70 0.24 -5.81 -16.78
CA ALA A 70 1.19 -5.89 -17.88
C ALA A 70 0.90 -7.05 -18.86
N LYS A 71 -0.10 -7.91 -18.56
CA LYS A 71 -0.58 -8.97 -19.45
C LYS A 71 -2.03 -8.68 -19.87
N GLY A 72 -2.22 -8.07 -21.04
CA GLY A 72 -3.53 -7.93 -21.68
C GLY A 72 -3.90 -6.49 -22.04
N PRO A 73 -5.14 -6.25 -22.51
CA PRO A 73 -5.60 -4.91 -22.84
C PRO A 73 -5.56 -4.01 -21.60
N ALA A 74 -5.22 -2.73 -21.80
CA ALA A 74 -5.37 -1.72 -20.77
C ALA A 74 -6.85 -1.68 -20.35
N LYS A 75 -7.16 -2.22 -19.16
CA LYS A 75 -8.50 -2.45 -18.63
C LYS A 75 -9.24 -3.63 -19.30
N PRO A 76 -9.12 -4.86 -18.75
CA PRO A 76 -9.75 -6.07 -19.29
C PRO A 76 -11.27 -5.96 -19.44
N LEU A 77 -11.92 -5.25 -18.51
CA LEU A 77 -13.35 -4.97 -18.52
C LEU A 77 -13.60 -3.49 -18.24
N GLY A 78 -14.65 -2.90 -18.84
CA GLY A 78 -15.02 -1.50 -18.58
C GLY A 78 -15.29 -1.18 -17.09
N THR A 79 -15.54 -2.20 -16.29
CA THR A 79 -15.78 -2.17 -14.84
C THR A 79 -14.53 -2.37 -13.99
N ASP A 80 -13.39 -2.75 -14.59
CA ASP A 80 -12.16 -3.02 -13.86
C ASP A 80 -11.45 -1.73 -13.45
N TRP A 81 -10.95 -1.67 -12.23
CA TRP A 81 -10.17 -0.54 -11.72
C TRP A 81 -8.74 -0.96 -11.44
N PRO A 82 -7.74 -0.16 -11.84
CA PRO A 82 -6.35 -0.44 -11.52
C PRO A 82 -6.12 -0.29 -10.02
N ILE A 83 -5.48 -1.30 -9.44
CA ILE A 83 -4.99 -1.33 -8.08
C ILE A 83 -3.47 -1.17 -8.15
N GLU A 84 -2.97 -0.03 -7.71
CA GLU A 84 -1.55 0.29 -7.74
C GLU A 84 -0.93 0.00 -6.36
N LEU A 85 0.12 -0.80 -6.33
CA LEU A 85 0.89 -1.13 -5.14
C LEU A 85 2.24 -0.42 -5.21
N TYR A 86 2.43 0.56 -4.34
CA TYR A 86 3.68 1.30 -4.20
C TYR A 86 4.46 0.70 -3.03
N ILE A 87 5.60 0.08 -3.35
CA ILE A 87 6.44 -0.60 -2.36
C ILE A 87 7.69 0.23 -2.15
N ARG A 88 7.97 0.62 -0.90
CA ARG A 88 9.12 1.46 -0.56
C ARG A 88 9.72 1.13 0.79
N SER A 89 11.02 1.40 0.93
CA SER A 89 11.66 1.45 2.24
C SER A 89 11.08 2.55 3.11
N TYR A 90 10.98 2.29 4.41
CA TYR A 90 10.56 3.32 5.37
C TYR A 90 11.55 3.38 6.54
N ASP A 91 12.04 4.59 6.84
CA ASP A 91 13.13 4.83 7.81
C ASP A 91 12.78 5.82 8.93
N ILE A 92 11.64 6.50 8.80
CA ILE A 92 11.09 7.40 9.83
C ILE A 92 10.12 6.56 10.68
N PRO A 93 10.01 6.75 12.00
CA PRO A 93 8.97 6.09 12.78
C PRO A 93 7.62 6.43 12.12
N PRO A 94 6.80 5.46 11.70
CA PRO A 94 5.50 5.81 11.16
C PRO A 94 4.75 6.53 12.27
N GLU A 95 4.22 7.71 11.95
CA GLU A 95 3.08 8.29 12.69
C GLU A 95 2.03 7.20 12.96
N LEU A 96 1.08 7.44 13.86
CA LEU A 96 -0.05 6.51 14.01
C LEU A 96 -0.73 6.35 12.64
N ARG A 97 -0.51 5.21 12.03
CA ARG A 97 -0.97 4.81 10.71
C ARG A 97 -1.85 3.60 10.85
N GLY A 98 -2.59 3.34 9.78
CA GLY A 98 -3.44 2.18 9.75
C GLY A 98 -4.46 2.25 10.89
N TYR A 99 -4.74 1.09 11.47
CA TYR A 99 -5.71 0.97 12.55
C TYR A 99 -5.36 1.77 13.82
N ARG A 100 -4.07 2.02 14.09
CA ARG A 100 -3.64 2.75 15.30
C ARG A 100 -4.17 4.20 15.35
N ALA A 101 -4.44 4.80 14.18
CA ALA A 101 -5.07 6.12 14.11
C ALA A 101 -6.53 6.09 14.61
N ILE A 102 -7.24 4.99 14.34
CA ILE A 102 -8.61 4.73 14.80
C ILE A 102 -8.60 4.44 16.31
N GLU A 103 -7.68 3.60 16.80
CA GLU A 103 -7.57 3.31 18.25
C GLU A 103 -7.31 4.58 19.07
N ALA A 104 -6.44 5.47 18.58
CA ALA A 104 -6.23 6.76 19.21
C ALA A 104 -7.49 7.65 19.14
N ALA A 105 -8.22 7.63 18.02
CA ALA A 105 -9.48 8.36 17.91
C ALA A 105 -10.57 7.83 18.85
N GLU A 106 -10.63 6.52 19.08
CA GLU A 106 -11.50 5.91 20.09
C GLU A 106 -11.14 6.36 21.50
N ARG A 107 -9.86 6.28 21.87
CA ARG A 107 -9.34 6.72 23.16
C ARG A 107 -9.65 8.20 23.44
N ASP A 108 -9.48 9.05 22.43
CA ASP A 108 -9.65 10.50 22.55
C ASP A 108 -11.11 10.96 22.30
N GLN A 109 -12.05 10.02 22.17
CA GLN A 109 -13.47 10.31 21.87
C GLN A 109 -13.67 11.18 20.61
N ARG A 110 -12.87 10.92 19.57
CA ARG A 110 -12.92 11.58 18.25
C ARG A 110 -13.72 10.80 17.20
N ILE A 111 -14.23 9.61 17.54
CA ILE A 111 -15.13 8.83 16.69
C ILE A 111 -16.48 9.52 16.59
N ILE A 112 -16.95 9.72 15.36
CA ILE A 112 -18.28 10.25 15.05
C ILE A 112 -19.27 9.09 14.92
N ARG A 113 -18.88 8.08 14.15
CA ARG A 113 -19.72 6.92 13.84
C ARG A 113 -18.86 5.69 13.58
N ARG A 114 -19.33 4.54 14.07
CA ARG A 114 -18.84 3.22 13.68
C ARG A 114 -20.05 2.36 13.35
N GLU A 115 -20.02 1.72 12.19
CA GLU A 115 -21.07 0.79 11.77
C GLU A 115 -20.45 -0.46 11.15
N THR A 116 -21.06 -1.61 11.40
CA THR A 116 -20.75 -2.83 10.67
C THR A 116 -21.54 -2.81 9.37
N VAL A 117 -20.84 -2.65 8.24
CA VAL A 117 -21.45 -2.60 6.90
C VAL A 117 -21.91 -3.99 6.49
N ARG A 118 -21.08 -5.00 6.77
CA ARG A 118 -21.35 -6.42 6.60
C ARG A 118 -20.39 -7.23 7.48
N PRO A 119 -20.57 -8.56 7.68
CA PRO A 119 -19.61 -9.38 8.40
C PRO A 119 -18.18 -9.17 7.87
N GLY A 120 -17.23 -8.95 8.80
CA GLY A 120 -15.84 -8.72 8.46
C GLY A 120 -15.48 -7.31 7.96
N LEU A 121 -16.43 -6.36 7.91
CA LEU A 121 -16.19 -4.99 7.43
C LEU A 121 -16.94 -3.94 8.27
N ASP A 122 -16.16 -3.10 8.95
CA ASP A 122 -16.67 -1.90 9.61
C ASP A 122 -16.37 -0.65 8.79
N ARG A 123 -17.25 0.35 8.87
CA ARG A 123 -17.02 1.72 8.43
C ARG A 123 -16.91 2.63 9.65
N VAL A 124 -15.80 3.34 9.76
CA VAL A 124 -15.48 4.24 10.86
C VAL A 124 -15.31 5.65 10.34
N GLU A 125 -16.00 6.59 10.96
CA GLU A 125 -15.92 8.02 10.67
C GLU A 125 -15.41 8.75 11.92
N TYR A 126 -14.36 9.56 11.76
CA TYR A 126 -13.73 10.26 12.88
C TYR A 126 -12.97 11.51 12.42
N PHE A 127 -12.67 12.40 13.36
CA PHE A 127 -11.80 13.55 13.11
C PHE A 127 -10.32 13.19 13.34
N PRO A 128 -9.47 13.14 12.30
CA PRO A 128 -8.05 12.86 12.49
C PRO A 128 -7.35 14.05 13.15
N LEU A 129 -6.19 13.81 13.76
CA LEU A 129 -5.29 14.88 14.19
C LEU A 129 -4.28 15.16 13.09
N HIS A 130 -3.90 16.42 12.93
CA HIS A 130 -2.83 16.82 12.04
C HIS A 130 -1.50 16.29 12.60
N PRO A 131 -0.69 15.59 11.79
CA PRO A 131 0.45 14.83 12.30
C PRO A 131 1.53 15.68 12.96
N PHE A 132 1.70 16.93 12.53
CA PHE A 132 2.76 17.81 13.04
C PHE A 132 2.30 18.73 14.17
N THR A 133 1.02 19.09 14.20
CA THR A 133 0.50 20.08 15.17
C THR A 133 -0.35 19.44 16.25
N GLY A 134 -0.82 18.20 16.04
CA GLY A 134 -1.76 17.53 16.94
C GLY A 134 -3.17 18.13 16.92
N GLU A 135 -3.40 19.16 16.09
CA GLU A 135 -4.70 19.83 16.01
C GLU A 135 -5.73 18.94 15.32
N ARG A 136 -6.98 19.00 15.79
CA ARG A 136 -8.08 18.26 15.19
C ARG A 136 -8.38 18.83 13.80
N SER A 137 -8.48 17.96 12.80
CA SER A 137 -8.94 18.35 11.47
C SER A 137 -10.39 18.83 11.51
N SER A 138 -10.70 19.84 10.71
CA SER A 138 -12.08 20.30 10.50
C SER A 138 -12.91 19.36 9.64
N MET A 139 -12.27 18.44 8.90
CA MET A 139 -12.92 17.51 8.00
C MET A 139 -12.81 16.08 8.56
N PRO A 140 -13.93 15.36 8.74
CA PRO A 140 -13.86 13.97 9.13
C PRO A 140 -13.27 13.12 7.99
N VAL A 141 -12.72 11.98 8.36
CA VAL A 141 -12.32 10.94 7.41
C VAL A 141 -13.19 9.71 7.62
N THR A 142 -13.41 8.97 6.53
CA THR A 142 -14.09 7.68 6.55
C THR A 142 -13.11 6.58 6.16
N GLU A 143 -13.00 5.57 7.02
CA GLU A 143 -12.12 4.42 6.83
C GLU A 143 -12.92 3.12 6.94
N TYR A 144 -12.58 2.17 6.10
CA TYR A 144 -13.16 0.84 6.04
C TYR A 144 -12.17 -0.15 6.66
N VAL A 145 -12.60 -0.88 7.68
CA VAL A 145 -11.75 -1.74 8.51
C VAL A 145 -12.13 -3.19 8.26
N ALA A 146 -11.19 -4.01 7.75
CA ALA A 146 -11.45 -5.43 7.56
C ALA A 146 -11.22 -6.19 8.89
N THR A 147 -12.28 -6.34 9.68
CA THR A 147 -12.20 -6.69 11.11
C THR A 147 -11.71 -8.11 11.41
N GLU A 148 -11.87 -9.05 10.46
CA GLU A 148 -11.42 -10.45 10.62
C GLU A 148 -10.08 -10.73 9.91
N ARG A 149 -9.43 -9.70 9.34
CA ARG A 149 -8.14 -9.84 8.66
C ARG A 149 -7.06 -9.17 9.49
N ARG A 150 -5.80 -9.54 9.23
CA ARG A 150 -4.64 -8.97 9.90
C ARG A 150 -3.56 -8.69 8.87
N ASP A 151 -2.92 -7.54 8.99
CA ASP A 151 -1.67 -7.28 8.30
C ASP A 151 -0.50 -8.05 8.96
N PRO A 152 0.69 -8.04 8.36
CA PRO A 152 1.86 -8.73 8.93
C PRO A 152 2.29 -8.23 10.32
N GLU A 153 1.85 -7.04 10.76
CA GLU A 153 2.09 -6.50 12.10
C GLU A 153 0.95 -6.86 13.08
N GLY A 154 -0.02 -7.67 12.66
CA GLY A 154 -1.17 -8.06 13.46
C GLY A 154 -2.21 -6.95 13.64
N GLN A 155 -2.17 -5.89 12.83
CA GLN A 155 -3.14 -4.79 12.85
C GLN A 155 -4.32 -5.09 11.90
N LEU A 156 -5.46 -4.45 12.16
CA LEU A 156 -6.58 -4.51 11.22
C LEU A 156 -6.23 -3.70 9.97
N PRO A 157 -6.32 -4.27 8.76
CA PRO A 157 -6.07 -3.51 7.55
C PRO A 157 -7.21 -2.52 7.31
N ILE A 158 -6.83 -1.27 7.06
CA ILE A 158 -7.77 -0.16 6.81
C ILE A 158 -7.67 0.33 5.37
N PHE A 159 -8.77 0.83 4.85
CA PHE A 159 -8.82 1.50 3.56
C PHE A 159 -9.63 2.79 3.66
N ARG A 160 -8.95 3.91 3.38
CA ARG A 160 -9.59 5.21 3.30
C ARG A 160 -10.14 5.37 1.91
N CYS A 161 -11.46 5.45 1.80
CA CYS A 161 -12.15 5.36 0.52
C CYS A 161 -13.24 6.41 0.37
N LYS A 162 -13.37 6.91 -0.85
CA LYS A 162 -14.45 7.79 -1.28
C LYS A 162 -15.30 7.07 -2.32
N LYS A 163 -16.60 6.96 -2.06
CA LYS A 163 -17.58 6.51 -3.07
C LYS A 163 -18.10 7.70 -3.85
N ASN A 164 -18.28 7.52 -5.16
CA ASN A 164 -19.07 8.41 -6.00
C ASN A 164 -19.92 7.54 -6.92
N LEU A 165 -21.17 7.32 -6.52
CA LEU A 165 -22.09 6.44 -7.25
C LEU A 165 -22.48 7.02 -8.62
N SER A 166 -22.58 8.34 -8.73
CA SER A 166 -22.92 9.03 -9.98
C SER A 166 -21.74 9.10 -10.96
N ASN A 167 -20.51 9.17 -10.45
CA ASN A 167 -19.30 9.13 -11.27
C ASN A 167 -18.19 8.30 -10.60
N PRO A 168 -18.18 6.98 -10.83
CA PRO A 168 -17.19 6.08 -10.22
C PRO A 168 -15.74 6.45 -10.53
N SER A 169 -15.47 7.14 -11.66
CA SER A 169 -14.09 7.59 -11.98
C SER A 169 -13.53 8.62 -10.99
N GLN A 170 -14.39 9.24 -10.18
CA GLN A 170 -14.02 10.17 -9.11
C GLN A 170 -14.09 9.54 -7.71
N GLY A 171 -14.30 8.21 -7.64
CA GLY A 171 -14.18 7.40 -6.44
C GLY A 171 -12.74 6.96 -6.19
N GLY A 172 -12.58 5.84 -5.47
CA GLY A 172 -11.29 5.27 -5.14
C GLY A 172 -10.84 5.59 -3.71
N GLY A 173 -9.55 5.47 -3.45
CA GLY A 173 -9.02 5.57 -2.10
C GLY A 173 -7.59 5.08 -1.98
N GLY A 174 -7.12 4.99 -0.74
CA GLY A 174 -5.82 4.43 -0.44
C GLY A 174 -5.79 3.65 0.88
N ALA A 175 -4.89 2.68 0.94
CA ALA A 175 -4.51 1.96 2.15
C ALA A 175 -2.99 1.95 2.28
N GLY A 176 -2.50 1.58 3.46
CA GLY A 176 -1.09 1.30 3.64
C GLY A 176 -0.85 0.44 4.87
N PHE A 177 0.14 -0.44 4.79
CA PHE A 177 0.55 -1.32 5.88
C PHE A 177 2.01 -1.73 5.71
N MET A 178 2.65 -2.09 6.82
CA MET A 178 4.00 -2.65 6.78
C MET A 178 3.90 -4.10 6.31
N TRP A 179 4.42 -4.38 5.12
CA TRP A 179 4.39 -5.73 4.56
C TRP A 179 5.50 -6.61 5.15
N ARG A 180 6.67 -6.00 5.35
CA ARG A 180 7.84 -6.62 5.98
C ARG A 180 8.54 -5.56 6.83
N ASP A 181 9.43 -6.01 7.70
CA ASP A 181 10.29 -5.13 8.48
C ASP A 181 11.00 -4.07 7.58
N GLY A 182 10.68 -2.81 7.85
CA GLY A 182 11.15 -1.62 7.12
C GLY A 182 10.66 -1.47 5.67
N ILE A 183 9.64 -2.24 5.24
CA ILE A 183 9.06 -2.16 3.88
C ILE A 183 7.55 -1.88 3.99
N LEU A 184 7.17 -0.68 3.57
CA LEU A 184 5.79 -0.23 3.49
C LEU A 184 5.21 -0.55 2.11
N VAL A 185 3.95 -0.99 2.09
CA VAL A 185 3.14 -1.06 0.89
C VAL A 185 2.03 -0.03 1.01
N GLU A 186 1.92 0.85 0.04
CA GLU A 186 0.74 1.70 -0.16
C GLU A 186 -0.10 1.14 -1.31
N VAL A 187 -1.38 1.00 -1.06
CA VAL A 187 -2.38 0.64 -2.07
C VAL A 187 -3.06 1.92 -2.51
N LEU A 188 -3.10 2.17 -3.81
CA LEU A 188 -3.80 3.32 -4.38
C LEU A 188 -4.80 2.85 -5.43
N ILE A 189 -6.00 3.41 -5.34
CA ILE A 189 -7.10 3.16 -6.26
C ILE A 189 -7.61 4.52 -6.73
N ARG A 190 -7.51 4.79 -8.04
CA ARG A 190 -7.85 6.10 -8.62
C ARG A 190 -9.29 6.21 -9.14
N GLY A 191 -10.10 5.16 -8.94
CA GLY A 191 -11.50 5.15 -9.32
C GLY A 191 -12.21 3.86 -8.90
N GLY A 192 -13.53 3.86 -9.01
CA GLY A 192 -14.41 2.78 -8.60
C GLY A 192 -15.07 3.01 -7.24
N ASN A 193 -16.07 2.19 -6.95
CA ASN A 193 -16.80 2.19 -5.68
C ASN A 193 -16.41 0.96 -4.85
N LEU A 194 -15.10 0.75 -4.66
CA LEU A 194 -14.53 -0.49 -4.14
C LEU A 194 -14.45 -0.56 -2.61
N CYS A 195 -15.00 0.41 -1.88
CA CYS A 195 -14.82 0.44 -0.43
C CYS A 195 -15.43 -0.79 0.27
N ASP A 196 -16.53 -1.32 -0.27
CA ASP A 196 -17.20 -2.49 0.30
C ASP A 196 -16.48 -3.80 0.00
N ASP A 197 -15.59 -3.81 -1.01
CA ASP A 197 -14.78 -4.95 -1.43
C ASP A 197 -13.45 -5.02 -0.65
N TRP A 198 -13.21 -4.08 0.28
CA TRP A 198 -11.91 -3.94 0.93
C TRP A 198 -11.36 -5.24 1.54
N PRO A 199 -12.14 -6.07 2.26
CA PRO A 199 -11.63 -7.33 2.80
C PRO A 199 -11.04 -8.27 1.71
N GLU A 200 -11.79 -8.51 0.63
CA GLU A 200 -11.37 -9.41 -0.45
C GLU A 200 -10.29 -8.78 -1.33
N LEU A 201 -10.31 -7.46 -1.48
CA LEU A 201 -9.25 -6.72 -2.15
C LEU A 201 -7.95 -6.83 -1.34
N PHE A 202 -7.99 -6.72 -0.02
CA PHE A 202 -6.82 -6.90 0.85
C PHE A 202 -6.25 -8.31 0.74
N ASP A 203 -7.10 -9.34 0.67
CA ASP A 203 -6.66 -10.72 0.45
C ASP A 203 -5.94 -10.85 -0.90
N GLU A 204 -6.45 -10.20 -1.95
CA GLU A 204 -5.83 -10.20 -3.26
C GLU A 204 -4.50 -9.43 -3.29
N VAL A 205 -4.44 -8.26 -2.65
CA VAL A 205 -3.19 -7.50 -2.47
C VAL A 205 -2.15 -8.38 -1.78
N THR A 206 -2.55 -9.08 -0.71
CA THR A 206 -1.66 -9.99 0.03
C THR A 206 -1.21 -11.16 -0.84
N ARG A 207 -2.10 -11.75 -1.64
CA ARG A 207 -1.76 -12.80 -2.60
C ARG A 207 -0.73 -12.33 -3.61
N VAL A 208 -0.91 -11.14 -4.20
CA VAL A 208 0.00 -10.54 -5.18
C VAL A 208 1.37 -10.26 -4.56
N LEU A 209 1.42 -9.69 -3.34
CA LEU A 209 2.67 -9.47 -2.61
C LEU A 209 3.40 -10.79 -2.29
N ASN A 210 2.67 -11.87 -2.02
CA ASN A 210 3.25 -13.19 -1.77
C ASN A 210 3.87 -13.86 -3.01
N LEU A 211 3.62 -13.34 -4.22
CA LEU A 211 4.33 -13.77 -5.43
C LEU A 211 5.77 -13.24 -5.47
N ILE A 212 6.08 -12.21 -4.68
CA ILE A 212 7.42 -11.62 -4.62
C ILE A 212 8.35 -12.55 -3.85
N GLN A 213 9.45 -12.95 -4.49
CA GLN A 213 10.43 -13.85 -3.91
C GLN A 213 11.62 -13.05 -3.39
N LYS A 214 11.92 -13.19 -2.09
CA LYS A 214 13.19 -12.70 -1.55
C LYS A 214 14.34 -13.49 -2.15
N VAL A 215 15.44 -12.80 -2.42
CA VAL A 215 16.68 -13.41 -2.86
C VAL A 215 17.70 -13.53 -1.74
#